data_AF-A0A1V2L8H1-F1
#
_entry.id   AF-A0A1V2L8H1-F1
#
_cell.length_a   1.000
_cell.length_b   1.000
_cell.length_c   1.000
_cell.angle_alpha   90.00
_cell.angle_beta   90.00
_cell.angle_gamma   90.00
#
_symmetry.space_group_name_H-M   'P 1'
#
loop_
_entity.id
_entity.type
_entity.pdbx_description
1 polymer ?
#
loop_
_entity_poly.entity_id
_entity_poly.type
_entity_poly.pdbx_seq_one_letter_code
_entity_poly.pdbx_strand_id
1 'polypeptide(L)'
;MAGAETETKGHQDPFVEARLEALHEIDTKLVSILDHSSSALENLTNLKKNASNPDKIAAIQKDFETDVQNFYRDLEYASINLKKEIKTLDDRSGKTDANGITMLPININRKATWAGRAKMETQVDELKQLLEKKTGTDSA
;
A
#
# COMPACT_ATOMS: atom_id res chain seq x y z
N MET A 1 17.69 36.66 -2.71
CA MET A 1 17.03 36.04 -1.54
C MET A 1 16.09 34.99 -2.08
N ALA A 2 16.50 33.72 -1.98
CA ALA A 2 15.77 32.59 -2.54
C ALA A 2 14.56 32.28 -1.66
N GLY A 3 13.37 32.37 -2.24
CA GLY A 3 12.14 31.90 -1.61
C GLY A 3 12.21 30.38 -1.51
N ALA A 4 12.14 29.88 -0.28
CA ALA A 4 11.95 28.46 -0.02
C ALA A 4 10.56 28.07 -0.50
N GLU A 5 10.49 27.38 -1.64
CA GLU A 5 9.33 26.61 -2.05
C GLU A 5 9.16 25.49 -1.02
N THR A 6 8.25 25.70 -0.07
CA THR A 6 7.78 24.64 0.80
C THR A 6 7.00 23.66 -0.07
N GLU A 7 7.65 22.57 -0.47
CA GLU A 7 7.00 21.37 -0.98
C GLU A 7 5.89 20.96 -0.02
N THR A 8 4.65 21.21 -0.42
CA THR A 8 3.48 20.65 0.24
C THR A 8 3.47 19.16 -0.03
N LYS A 9 4.17 18.39 0.81
CA LYS A 9 3.98 16.94 0.95
C LYS A 9 2.47 16.72 1.07
N GLY A 10 1.87 16.14 0.02
CA GLY A 10 0.45 15.82 0.01
C GLY A 10 0.13 14.98 1.23
N HIS A 11 -0.64 15.54 2.15
CA HIS A 11 -1.17 14.81 3.31
C HIS A 11 -2.03 13.68 2.74
N GLN A 12 -1.51 12.45 2.76
CA GLN A 12 -2.35 11.28 2.52
C GLN A 12 -3.33 11.19 3.68
N ASP A 13 -4.58 10.86 3.39
CA ASP A 13 -5.58 10.65 4.43
C ASP A 13 -5.05 9.59 5.43
N PRO A 14 -5.07 9.86 6.75
CA PRO A 14 -4.58 8.93 7.77
C PRO A 14 -5.16 7.52 7.65
N PHE A 15 -6.37 7.39 7.10
CA PHE A 15 -6.97 6.10 6.80
C PHE A 15 -6.22 5.36 5.69
N VAL A 16 -5.89 6.05 4.59
CA VAL A 16 -5.19 5.45 3.44
C VAL A 16 -3.79 5.00 3.84
N GLU A 17 -3.08 5.82 4.63
CA GLU A 17 -1.77 5.48 5.18
C GLU A 17 -1.83 4.23 6.07
N ALA A 18 -2.81 4.15 6.97
CA ALA A 18 -3.02 2.99 7.83
C ALA A 18 -3.42 1.71 7.07
N ARG A 19 -3.93 1.82 5.84
CA ARG A 19 -4.23 0.66 4.97
C ARG A 19 -3.02 0.25 4.13
N LEU A 20 -2.24 1.21 3.64
CA LEU A 20 -0.97 0.94 2.95
C LEU A 20 0.02 0.25 3.89
N GLU A 21 0.09 0.68 5.15
CA GLU A 21 0.92 0.02 6.17
C GLU A 21 0.45 -1.41 6.45
N ALA A 22 -0.87 -1.63 6.59
CA ALA A 22 -1.41 -2.97 6.78
C ALA A 22 -1.15 -3.90 5.58
N LEU A 23 -1.20 -3.36 4.36
CA LEU A 23 -0.87 -4.12 3.15
C LEU A 23 0.64 -4.44 3.08
N HIS A 24 1.48 -3.50 3.48
CA HIS A 24 2.93 -3.70 3.57
C HIS A 24 3.30 -4.77 4.62
N GLU A 25 2.58 -4.81 5.75
CA GLU A 25 2.73 -5.85 6.75
C GLU A 25 2.37 -7.24 6.19
N ILE A 26 1.30 -7.35 5.41
CA ILE A 26 0.92 -8.60 4.72
C ILE A 26 2.02 -9.04 3.74
N ASP A 27 2.55 -8.11 2.94
CA ASP A 27 3.63 -8.42 2.00
C ASP A 27 4.90 -8.89 2.73
N THR A 28 5.25 -8.25 3.84
CA THR A 28 6.39 -8.66 4.68
C THR A 28 6.18 -10.09 5.19
N LYS A 29 4.96 -10.44 5.59
CA LYS A 29 4.60 -11.80 6.00
C LYS A 29 4.67 -12.82 4.87
N LEU A 30 4.29 -12.44 3.65
CA LEU A 30 4.47 -13.29 2.47
C LEU A 30 5.96 -13.57 2.18
N VAL A 31 6.84 -12.60 2.41
CA VAL A 31 8.29 -12.82 2.31
C VAL A 31 8.78 -13.76 3.41
N SER A 32 8.30 -13.61 4.66
CA SER A 32 8.64 -14.52 5.77
C SER A 32 8.22 -15.97 5.49
N ILE A 33 7.08 -16.20 4.83
CA ILE A 33 6.65 -17.54 4.41
C ILE A 33 7.68 -18.19 3.47
N LEU A 34 8.24 -17.42 2.54
CA LEU A 34 9.28 -17.91 1.63
C LEU A 34 10.58 -18.24 2.39
N ASP A 35 10.93 -17.42 3.37
CA ASP A 35 12.11 -17.63 4.22
C ASP A 35 11.99 -18.89 5.09
N HIS A 36 10.83 -19.11 5.72
CA HIS A 36 10.51 -20.34 6.45
C HIS A 36 10.52 -21.58 5.54
N SER A 37 10.04 -21.44 4.30
CA SER A 37 10.08 -22.53 3.32
C SER A 37 11.51 -22.88 2.91
N SER A 38 12.35 -21.87 2.69
CA SER A 38 13.77 -22.03 2.37
C SER A 38 14.50 -22.73 3.52
N SER A 39 14.29 -22.26 4.75
CA SER A 39 14.87 -22.84 5.97
C SER A 39 14.42 -24.29 6.19
N ALA A 40 13.14 -24.59 5.97
CA ALA A 40 12.62 -25.96 6.05
C ALA A 40 13.28 -26.90 5.02
N LEU A 41 13.50 -26.44 3.77
CA LEU A 41 14.19 -27.22 2.74
C LEU A 41 15.68 -27.40 3.04
N GLU A 42 16.33 -26.40 3.60
CA GLU A 42 17.71 -26.49 4.06
C GLU A 42 17.84 -27.50 5.21
N ASN A 43 16.92 -27.46 6.17
CA ASN A 43 16.85 -28.40 7.28
C ASN A 43 16.65 -29.84 6.80
N LEU A 44 15.80 -30.09 5.81
CA LEU A 44 15.68 -31.42 5.17
C LEU A 44 16.96 -31.88 4.49
N THR A 45 17.66 -30.96 3.82
CA THR A 45 18.96 -31.25 3.18
C THR A 45 20.03 -31.57 4.22
N ASN A 46 20.03 -30.86 5.35
CA ASN A 46 20.95 -31.04 6.46
C ASN A 46 20.67 -32.34 7.24
N LEU A 47 19.40 -32.74 7.37
CA LEU A 47 18.99 -34.05 7.89
C LEU A 47 19.62 -35.19 7.08
N LYS A 48 19.55 -35.10 5.75
CA LYS A 48 20.13 -36.12 4.85
C LYS A 48 21.66 -36.19 4.94
N LYS A 49 22.33 -35.05 5.15
CA LYS A 49 23.80 -34.96 5.26
C LYS A 49 24.34 -35.41 6.63
N ASN A 50 23.58 -35.20 7.71
CA ASN A 50 24.03 -35.47 9.09
C ASN A 50 23.51 -36.81 9.66
N ALA A 51 23.20 -37.79 8.81
CA ALA A 51 22.61 -39.09 9.18
C ALA A 51 23.40 -39.92 10.22
N SER A 52 24.62 -39.51 10.58
CA SER A 52 25.50 -40.22 11.51
C SER A 52 25.49 -39.66 12.95
N ASN A 53 24.83 -38.53 13.22
CA ASN A 53 24.82 -37.93 14.57
C ASN A 53 23.38 -37.72 15.09
N PRO A 54 22.89 -38.57 16.02
CA PRO A 54 21.50 -38.55 16.49
C PRO A 54 21.11 -37.26 17.21
N ASP A 55 22.01 -36.60 17.94
CA ASP A 55 21.71 -35.34 18.65
C ASP A 55 21.47 -34.19 17.68
N LYS A 56 22.22 -34.16 16.57
CA LYS A 56 22.04 -33.16 15.50
C LYS A 56 20.76 -33.40 14.70
N ILE A 57 20.38 -34.66 14.50
CA ILE A 57 19.13 -35.04 13.83
C ILE A 57 17.92 -34.55 14.61
N ALA A 58 17.92 -34.74 15.94
CA ALA A 58 16.84 -34.28 16.81
C ALA A 58 16.70 -32.76 16.82
N ALA A 59 17.82 -32.03 16.83
CA ALA A 59 17.81 -30.56 16.73
C ALA A 59 17.23 -30.08 15.39
N ILE A 60 17.72 -30.63 14.27
CA ILE A 60 17.25 -30.24 12.92
C ILE A 60 15.77 -30.59 12.73
N GLN A 61 15.29 -31.71 13.30
CA GLN A 61 13.86 -32.05 13.25
C GLN A 61 13.00 -31.04 14.00
N LYS A 62 13.45 -30.58 15.17
CA LYS A 62 12.74 -29.55 15.94
C LYS A 62 12.72 -28.21 15.22
N ASP A 63 13.84 -27.83 14.60
CA ASP A 63 13.93 -26.61 13.81
C ASP A 63 13.03 -26.68 12.58
N PHE A 64 13.01 -27.83 11.89
CA PHE A 64 12.09 -28.10 10.78
C PHE A 64 10.62 -28.03 11.20
N GLU A 65 10.24 -28.64 12.34
CA GLU A 65 8.87 -28.57 12.86
C GLU A 65 8.47 -27.12 13.17
N THR A 66 9.40 -26.34 13.74
CA THR A 66 9.19 -24.93 14.04
C THR A 66 9.01 -24.09 12.77
N ASP A 67 9.84 -24.31 11.75
CA ASP A 67 9.74 -23.62 10.46
C ASP A 67 8.42 -23.92 9.76
N VAL A 68 7.97 -25.18 9.78
CA VAL A 68 6.69 -25.58 9.19
C VAL A 68 5.50 -24.98 9.95
N GLN A 69 5.56 -24.95 11.29
CA GLN A 69 4.53 -24.29 12.10
C GLN A 69 4.46 -22.79 11.79
N ASN A 70 5.60 -22.12 11.70
CA ASN A 70 5.67 -20.69 11.39
C ASN A 70 5.19 -20.40 9.96
N PHE A 71 5.52 -21.26 8.98
CA PHE A 71 5.00 -21.18 7.62
C PHE A 71 3.47 -21.18 7.59
N TYR A 72 2.82 -22.15 8.24
CA TYR A 72 1.36 -22.24 8.24
C TYR A 72 0.71 -21.08 9.01
N ARG A 73 1.33 -20.64 10.12
CA ARG A 73 0.85 -19.51 10.90
C ARG A 73 0.90 -18.20 10.10
N ASP A 74 2.02 -17.91 9.44
CA ASP A 74 2.14 -16.69 8.64
C ASP A 74 1.27 -16.75 7.38
N LEU A 75 1.07 -17.94 6.79
CA LEU A 75 0.14 -18.15 5.68
C LEU A 75 -1.32 -17.90 6.08
N GLU A 76 -1.73 -18.40 7.25
CA GLU A 76 -3.06 -18.14 7.81
C GLU A 76 -3.25 -16.64 8.04
N TYR A 77 -2.28 -15.99 8.68
CA TYR A 77 -2.32 -14.55 8.94
C TYR A 77 -2.43 -13.74 7.64
N ALA A 78 -1.56 -14.00 6.66
CA ALA A 78 -1.57 -13.30 5.38
C ALA A 78 -2.89 -13.52 4.63
N SER A 79 -3.39 -14.76 4.58
CA SER A 79 -4.63 -15.08 3.86
C SER A 79 -5.86 -14.43 4.49
N ILE A 80 -5.96 -14.44 5.83
CA ILE A 80 -7.08 -13.84 6.55
C ILE A 80 -7.04 -12.32 6.41
N ASN A 81 -5.89 -11.70 6.61
CA ASN A 81 -5.79 -10.24 6.59
C ASN A 81 -5.91 -9.69 5.18
N LEU A 82 -5.36 -10.36 4.16
CA LEU A 82 -5.61 -10.00 2.76
C LEU A 82 -7.11 -10.04 2.43
N LYS A 83 -7.82 -11.08 2.90
CA LYS A 83 -9.28 -11.17 2.71
C LYS A 83 -10.03 -10.05 3.42
N LYS A 84 -9.60 -9.67 4.64
CA LYS A 84 -10.19 -8.54 5.37
C LYS A 84 -9.92 -7.21 4.65
N GLU A 85 -8.73 -7.01 4.10
CA GLU A 85 -8.42 -5.79 3.35
C GLU A 85 -9.20 -5.73 2.03
N ILE A 86 -9.31 -6.82 1.28
CA ILE A 86 -10.17 -6.90 0.08
C ILE A 86 -11.63 -6.56 0.44
N LYS A 87 -12.15 -7.12 1.55
CA LYS A 87 -13.50 -6.82 2.00
C LYS A 87 -13.65 -5.35 2.40
N THR A 88 -12.68 -4.78 3.10
CA THR A 88 -12.67 -3.36 3.48
C THR A 88 -12.63 -2.45 2.26
N LEU A 89 -11.88 -2.85 1.24
CA LEU A 89 -11.80 -2.18 -0.05
C LEU A 89 -13.14 -2.20 -0.78
N ASP A 90 -13.79 -3.36 -0.83
CA ASP A 90 -15.09 -3.56 -1.49
C ASP A 90 -16.21 -2.82 -0.74
N ASP A 91 -16.23 -2.90 0.60
CA ASP A 91 -17.21 -2.25 1.46
C ASP A 91 -17.14 -0.71 1.37
N ARG A 92 -15.98 -0.14 1.02
CA ARG A 92 -15.76 1.31 0.84
C ARG A 92 -15.70 1.77 -0.62
N SER A 93 -15.68 0.85 -1.59
CA SER A 93 -15.76 1.20 -3.02
C SER A 93 -17.12 1.80 -3.32
N GLY A 94 -17.15 3.06 -3.77
CA GLY A 94 -18.39 3.77 -4.11
C GLY A 94 -19.20 4.31 -2.90
N LYS A 95 -18.70 4.20 -1.66
CA LYS A 95 -19.29 4.88 -0.50
C LYS A 95 -18.49 6.14 -0.19
N THR A 96 -19.16 7.28 -0.29
CA THR A 96 -18.64 8.58 0.13
C THR A 96 -18.81 8.69 1.65
N ASP A 97 -17.74 8.98 2.38
CA ASP A 97 -17.85 9.25 3.82
C ASP A 97 -18.57 10.58 4.09
N ALA A 98 -18.84 10.88 5.37
CA ALA A 98 -19.46 12.14 5.79
C ALA A 98 -18.61 13.40 5.46
N ASN A 99 -17.34 13.20 5.09
CA ASN A 99 -16.40 14.24 4.68
C ASN A 99 -16.28 14.36 3.13
N GLY A 100 -17.11 13.64 2.36
CA GLY A 100 -17.11 13.72 0.90
C GLY A 100 -16.05 12.87 0.20
N ILE A 101 -15.30 12.04 0.93
CA ILE A 101 -14.15 11.30 0.37
C ILE A 101 -14.62 9.95 -0.14
N THR A 102 -14.62 9.78 -1.46
CA THR A 102 -14.79 8.49 -2.13
C THR A 102 -13.40 7.87 -2.25
N MET A 103 -13.06 7.00 -1.31
CA MET A 103 -11.67 6.60 -1.04
C MET A 103 -10.95 5.90 -2.19
N LEU A 104 -11.69 5.19 -3.03
CA LEU A 104 -11.22 4.76 -4.33
C LEU A 104 -12.29 5.07 -5.36
N PRO A 105 -11.95 5.78 -6.43
CA PRO A 105 -12.92 5.96 -7.48
C PRO A 105 -13.12 4.62 -8.21
N ILE A 106 -14.38 4.30 -8.45
CA ILE A 106 -14.87 3.05 -9.05
C ILE A 106 -14.03 2.70 -10.29
N ASN A 107 -13.34 1.55 -10.24
CA ASN A 107 -12.58 0.91 -11.31
C ASN A 107 -12.12 1.86 -12.44
N ILE A 108 -11.36 2.91 -12.10
CA ILE A 108 -10.94 3.88 -13.12
C ILE A 108 -9.68 3.36 -13.79
N ASN A 109 -9.83 2.95 -15.05
CA ASN A 109 -8.75 2.97 -16.03
C ASN A 109 -7.99 4.31 -15.92
N ARG A 110 -6.74 4.30 -15.46
CA ARG A 110 -5.93 5.48 -15.04
C ARG A 110 -6.06 6.65 -16.04
N LYS A 111 -7.05 7.53 -15.86
CA LYS A 111 -7.26 8.70 -16.73
C LYS A 111 -6.29 9.81 -16.34
N ALA A 112 -5.87 10.60 -17.33
CA ALA A 112 -5.02 11.77 -17.16
C ALA A 112 -5.75 12.90 -16.42
N THR A 113 -5.77 12.85 -15.09
CA THR A 113 -6.35 13.89 -14.22
C THR A 113 -5.67 15.25 -14.38
N TRP A 114 -4.41 15.27 -14.81
CA TRP A 114 -3.64 16.50 -15.09
C TRP A 114 -4.27 17.35 -16.21
N ALA A 115 -4.85 16.72 -17.23
CA ALA A 115 -5.42 17.43 -18.37
C ALA A 115 -6.68 18.22 -17.98
N GLY A 116 -7.48 17.71 -17.03
CA GLY A 116 -8.64 18.41 -16.49
C GLY A 116 -8.24 19.62 -15.65
N ARG A 117 -7.20 19.48 -14.82
CA ARG A 117 -6.70 20.56 -13.96
C ARG A 117 -6.11 21.71 -14.77
N ALA A 118 -5.30 21.39 -15.78
CA ALA A 118 -4.70 22.38 -16.67
C ALA A 118 -5.77 23.21 -17.40
N LYS A 119 -6.81 22.57 -17.94
CA LYS A 119 -7.90 23.27 -18.62
C LYS A 119 -8.69 24.20 -17.68
N MET A 120 -8.88 23.78 -16.43
CA MET A 120 -9.58 24.58 -15.43
C MET A 120 -8.76 25.80 -15.00
N GLU A 121 -7.45 25.65 -14.81
CA GLU A 121 -6.54 26.76 -14.52
C GLU A 121 -6.52 27.78 -15.66
N THR A 122 -6.46 27.33 -16.92
CA THR A 122 -6.53 28.24 -18.07
C THR A 122 -7.83 29.05 -18.08
N GLN A 123 -8.97 28.41 -17.81
CA GLN A 123 -10.27 29.10 -17.74
C GLN A 123 -10.34 30.11 -16.60
N VAL A 124 -9.74 29.80 -15.44
CA VAL A 124 -9.69 30.72 -14.29
C VAL A 124 -8.81 31.93 -14.60
N ASP A 125 -7.69 31.73 -15.29
CA ASP A 125 -6.80 32.83 -15.68
C ASP A 125 -7.42 33.73 -16.76
N GLU A 126 -8.13 33.15 -17.74
CA GLU A 126 -8.91 33.92 -18.71
C GLU A 126 -10.02 34.75 -18.02
N LEU A 127 -10.70 34.17 -17.02
CA LEU A 127 -11.71 34.88 -16.24
C LEU A 127 -11.11 36.03 -15.42
N LYS A 128 -9.93 35.85 -14.82
CA LYS A 128 -9.23 36.91 -14.10
C LYS A 128 -8.83 38.06 -15.01
N GLN A 129 -8.29 37.77 -16.19
CA GLN A 129 -7.95 38.82 -17.18
C GLN A 129 -9.17 39.63 -17.63
N LEU A 130 -10.32 38.97 -17.82
CA LEU A 130 -11.56 39.67 -18.16
C LEU A 130 -12.08 40.52 -17.00
N LEU A 131 -11.92 40.07 -15.77
CA LEU A 131 -12.31 40.82 -14.57
C LEU A 131 -11.46 42.09 -14.43
N GLU A 132 -10.14 41.97 -14.56
CA GLU A 132 -9.19 43.10 -14.49
C GLU A 132 -9.43 44.12 -15.61
N LYS A 133 -9.71 43.64 -16.83
CA LYS A 133 -10.06 44.49 -17.97
C LYS A 133 -11.36 45.27 -17.72
N LYS A 134 -12.36 44.64 -17.10
CA LYS A 134 -13.65 45.29 -16.80
C LYS A 134 -13.51 46.35 -15.70
N THR A 135 -12.75 46.10 -14.65
CA THR A 135 -12.52 47.07 -13.56
C THR A 135 -11.68 48.28 -13.97
N GLY A 136 -10.91 48.20 -15.05
CA GLY A 136 -10.13 49.32 -15.60
C GLY A 136 -10.90 50.24 -16.56
N THR A 137 -12.14 49.91 -16.95
CA THR A 137 -12.88 50.66 -17.98
C THR A 137 -14.03 51.53 -17.42
N ASP A 138 -14.31 51.49 -16.11
CA ASP A 138 -15.35 52.31 -15.45
C ASP A 138 -14.80 53.62 -14.83
N SER A 139 -13.56 54.01 -15.15
CA SER A 139 -12.97 55.29 -14.71
C SER A 139 -12.51 56.19 -15.86
N ALA A 140 -13.33 56.27 -16.92
CA ALA A 140 -13.23 57.32 -17.95
C ALA A 140 -14.62 57.87 -18.28
#